data_AF-A0A950MCY8-F1
#
_entry.id   AF-A0A950MCY8-F1
#
_cell.length_a   1.000
_cell.length_b   1.000
_cell.length_c   1.000
_cell.angle_alpha   90.00
_cell.angle_beta   90.00
_cell.angle_gamma   90.00
#
_symmetry.space_group_name_H-M   'P 1'
#
loop_
_entity.id
_entity.type
_entity.pdbx_description
1 polymer ?
#
loop_
_entity_poly.entity_id
_entity_poly.type
_entity_poly.pdbx_seq_one_letter_code
_entity_poly.pdbx_strand_id
1 'polypeptide(L)'
;MIVQICSQTDPGLERSQNEDAVAFDEAIGLCILCDGMGGHNAGEVASGMASAFIKTDMRETLAETAKDREPGAVQAAIAKSVEKANSAIYNMSRTNSKYSG
;
A
#
# COMPACT_ATOMS: atom_id res chain seq x y z
N MET A 1 14.97 -17.56 7.92
CA MET A 1 15.41 -16.67 6.83
C MET A 1 15.22 -15.25 7.32
N ILE A 2 16.29 -14.46 7.37
CA ILE A 2 16.23 -13.04 7.73
C ILE A 2 16.27 -12.28 6.40
N VAL A 3 15.22 -11.51 6.11
CA VAL A 3 15.16 -10.66 4.92
C VAL A 3 15.47 -9.25 5.39
N GLN A 4 16.54 -8.65 4.86
CA GLN A 4 16.85 -7.25 5.09
C GLN A 4 16.18 -6.41 4.02
N ILE A 5 15.36 -5.43 4.42
CA ILE A 5 14.64 -4.54 3.50
C ILE A 5 15.23 -3.14 3.61
N CYS A 6 15.45 -2.48 2.48
CA CYS A 6 15.87 -1.09 2.40
C CYS A 6 14.92 -0.35 1.45
N SER A 7 14.58 0.89 1.77
CA SER A 7 13.76 1.76 0.92
C SER A 7 14.38 3.15 0.79
N GLN A 8 14.21 3.75 -0.39
CA GLN A 8 14.56 5.12 -0.68
C GLN A 8 13.56 5.63 -1.72
N THR A 9 13.14 6.88 -1.60
CA THR A 9 12.27 7.55 -2.57
C THR A 9 12.70 9.02 -2.68
N ASP A 10 12.49 9.62 -3.83
CA ASP A 10 12.90 10.98 -4.16
C ASP A 10 11.85 11.63 -5.10
N PRO A 11 11.42 12.89 -4.86
CA PRO A 11 10.48 13.58 -5.74
C PRO A 11 11.06 13.88 -7.14
N GLY A 12 12.38 13.77 -7.32
CA GLY A 12 13.08 14.22 -8.52
C GLY A 12 13.21 15.74 -8.58
N LEU A 13 13.48 16.24 -9.79
CA LEU A 13 13.79 17.65 -10.02
C LEU A 13 12.57 18.51 -10.40
N GLU A 14 11.52 17.88 -10.93
CA GLU A 14 10.38 18.57 -11.57
C GLU A 14 9.13 18.66 -10.69
N ARG A 15 8.95 17.69 -9.79
CA ARG A 15 7.76 17.58 -8.94
C ARG A 15 8.00 18.34 -7.63
N SER A 16 7.03 19.15 -7.20
CA SER A 16 7.07 19.84 -5.90
C SER A 16 6.76 18.91 -4.72
N GLN A 17 6.10 17.78 -4.98
CA GLN A 17 5.68 16.80 -3.97
C GLN A 17 5.96 15.39 -4.50
N ASN A 18 6.47 14.53 -3.64
CA ASN A 18 6.59 13.11 -3.92
C ASN A 18 5.25 12.42 -3.66
N GLU A 19 4.72 11.71 -4.65
CA GLU A 19 3.47 10.94 -4.54
C GLU A 19 3.72 9.43 -4.42
N ASP A 20 4.99 9.00 -4.37
CA ASP A 20 5.36 7.62 -4.08
C ASP A 20 5.27 7.32 -2.57
N ALA A 21 4.80 6.13 -2.24
CA ALA A 21 4.81 5.59 -0.89
C ALA A 21 5.40 4.18 -0.85
N VAL A 22 6.28 3.93 0.14
CA VAL A 22 6.88 2.61 0.37
C VAL A 22 6.54 2.13 1.78
N ALA A 23 6.08 0.89 1.89
CA ALA A 23 5.83 0.23 3.16
C ALA A 23 6.36 -1.20 3.13
N PHE A 24 6.82 -1.70 4.28
CA PHE A 24 7.31 -3.07 4.39
C PHE A 24 7.09 -3.64 5.78
N ASP A 25 7.12 -4.97 5.87
CA ASP A 25 7.03 -5.74 7.11
C ASP A 25 7.94 -6.97 7.00
N GLU A 26 9.11 -6.88 7.63
CA GLU A 26 10.15 -7.91 7.62
C GLU A 26 9.69 -9.22 8.27
N ALA A 27 8.78 -9.16 9.26
CA ALA A 27 8.33 -10.34 9.99
C ALA A 27 7.53 -11.30 9.10
N ILE A 28 6.85 -10.75 8.10
CA ILE A 28 6.09 -11.52 7.11
C ILE A 28 6.76 -11.56 5.73
N GLY A 29 7.83 -10.79 5.52
CA GLY A 29 8.54 -10.71 4.24
C GLY A 29 7.77 -9.93 3.18
N LEU A 30 7.05 -8.88 3.59
CA LEU A 30 6.21 -8.06 2.71
C LEU A 30 6.90 -6.74 2.35
N CYS A 31 6.87 -6.38 1.07
CA CYS A 31 7.25 -5.06 0.55
C CYS A 31 6.12 -4.53 -0.34
N ILE A 32 5.85 -3.23 -0.25
CA ILE A 32 4.80 -2.54 -0.98
C ILE A 32 5.37 -1.24 -1.53
N LEU A 33 5.13 -0.98 -2.81
CA LEU A 33 5.37 0.30 -3.47
C LEU A 33 4.05 0.77 -4.08
N CYS A 34 3.68 2.01 -3.81
CA CYS A 34 2.49 2.65 -4.37
C CYS A 34 2.91 3.96 -5.03
N ASP A 35 2.57 4.12 -6.31
CA ASP A 35 2.71 5.38 -7.05
C ASP A 35 1.34 6.09 -7.05
N GLY A 36 1.30 7.27 -6.43
CA GLY A 36 0.11 8.08 -6.31
C GLY A 36 -0.17 8.84 -7.60
N MET A 37 -1.34 8.61 -8.21
CA MET A 37 -1.78 9.33 -9.40
C MET A 37 -2.90 10.30 -9.01
N GLY A 38 -2.58 11.56 -8.69
CA GLY A 38 -3.61 12.55 -8.33
C GLY A 38 -3.17 14.00 -8.52
N GLY A 39 -4.10 14.90 -8.84
CA GLY A 39 -3.84 16.35 -8.79
C GLY A 39 -3.69 16.85 -7.34
N HIS A 40 -3.52 18.17 -7.14
CA HIS A 40 -3.45 18.89 -5.83
C HIS A 40 -3.54 18.00 -4.56
N ASN A 41 -2.41 17.44 -4.12
CA ASN A 41 -2.23 16.64 -2.88
C ASN A 41 -3.08 15.35 -2.75
N ALA A 42 -3.76 14.90 -3.80
CA ALA A 42 -4.56 13.67 -3.76
C ALA A 42 -3.70 12.41 -3.98
N GLY A 43 -2.63 12.50 -4.78
CA GLY A 43 -1.78 11.35 -5.10
C GLY A 43 -0.97 10.85 -3.89
N GLU A 44 -0.30 11.76 -3.17
CA GLU A 44 0.45 11.45 -1.94
C GLU A 44 -0.44 10.81 -0.87
N VAL A 45 -1.64 11.35 -0.66
CA VAL A 45 -2.62 10.78 0.28
C VAL A 45 -3.05 9.38 -0.16
N ALA A 46 -3.37 9.20 -1.45
CA ALA A 46 -3.83 7.92 -1.98
C ALA A 46 -2.76 6.81 -1.86
N SER A 47 -1.51 7.09 -2.24
CA SER A 47 -0.41 6.12 -2.16
C SER A 47 -0.05 5.79 -0.70
N GLY A 48 -0.03 6.80 0.17
CA GLY A 48 0.17 6.62 1.61
C GLY A 48 -0.90 5.72 2.24
N MET A 49 -2.17 5.97 1.90
CA MET A 49 -3.28 5.12 2.36
C MET A 49 -3.19 3.69 1.83
N ALA A 50 -2.92 3.51 0.55
CA ALA A 50 -2.83 2.19 -0.08
C ALA A 50 -1.75 1.33 0.62
N SER A 51 -0.54 1.88 0.73
CA SER A 51 0.59 1.17 1.31
C SER A 51 0.39 0.82 2.79
N ALA A 52 -0.17 1.74 3.59
CA ALA A 52 -0.46 1.52 5.00
C ALA A 52 -1.58 0.48 5.22
N PHE A 53 -2.66 0.57 4.42
CA PHE A 53 -3.79 -0.36 4.50
C PHE A 53 -3.34 -1.78 4.18
N ILE A 54 -2.67 -1.97 3.03
CA ILE A 54 -2.22 -3.29 2.57
C ILE A 54 -1.25 -3.90 3.58
N LYS A 55 -0.32 -3.12 4.14
CA LYS A 55 0.61 -3.60 5.16
C LYS A 55 -0.14 -4.18 6.38
N THR A 56 -1.15 -3.46 6.87
CA THR A 56 -1.92 -3.84 8.06
C THR A 56 -2.74 -5.10 7.80
N ASP A 57 -3.52 -5.09 6.72
CA ASP A 57 -4.42 -6.19 6.35
C ASP A 57 -3.65 -7.49 6.03
N MET A 58 -2.50 -7.39 5.37
CA MET A 58 -1.62 -8.54 5.10
C MET A 58 -0.98 -9.09 6.37
N ARG A 59 -0.58 -8.23 7.31
CA ARG A 59 -0.03 -8.66 8.60
C ARG A 59 -1.04 -9.47 9.40
N GLU A 60 -2.29 -9.02 9.45
CA GLU A 60 -3.38 -9.74 10.10
C GLU A 60 -3.68 -11.06 9.39
N THR A 61 -3.87 -11.03 8.07
CA THR A 61 -4.19 -12.21 7.27
C THR A 61 -3.11 -13.30 7.37
N LEU A 62 -1.84 -12.92 7.30
CA LEU A 62 -0.72 -13.89 7.36
C LEU A 62 -0.39 -14.34 8.79
N ALA A 63 -0.77 -13.59 9.82
CA ALA A 63 -0.69 -14.04 11.21
C ALA A 63 -1.69 -15.18 11.49
N GLU A 64 -2.90 -15.10 10.92
CA GLU A 64 -3.93 -16.13 11.06
C GLU A 64 -3.64 -17.39 10.22
N THR A 65 -3.00 -17.22 9.06
CA THR A 65 -2.75 -18.29 8.07
C THR A 65 -1.38 -18.96 8.25
N ALA A 66 -0.74 -18.81 9.42
CA ALA A 66 0.67 -19.13 9.68
C ALA A 66 1.13 -20.57 9.37
N LYS A 67 0.21 -21.51 9.12
CA LYS A 67 0.55 -22.92 8.85
C LYS A 67 0.85 -23.24 7.40
N ASP A 68 0.28 -22.52 6.42
CA ASP A 68 0.47 -22.82 5.01
C ASP A 68 0.49 -21.53 4.19
N ARG A 69 1.69 -20.93 4.05
CA ARG A 69 1.96 -19.83 3.10
C ARG A 69 2.05 -20.37 1.67
N GLU A 70 1.05 -21.16 1.28
CA GLU A 70 0.95 -21.67 -0.08
C GLU A 70 0.88 -20.49 -1.06
N PRO A 71 1.66 -20.50 -2.16
CA PRO A 71 1.75 -19.36 -3.06
C PRO A 71 0.39 -18.85 -3.55
N GLY A 72 -0.56 -19.75 -3.83
CA GLY A 72 -1.91 -19.39 -4.25
C GLY A 72 -2.73 -18.68 -3.17
N ALA A 73 -2.59 -19.09 -1.90
CA ALA A 73 -3.27 -18.44 -0.78
C ALA A 73 -2.71 -17.04 -0.52
N VAL A 74 -1.39 -16.87 -0.61
CA VAL A 74 -0.74 -15.55 -0.50
C VAL A 74 -1.17 -14.64 -1.65
N GLN A 75 -1.23 -15.15 -2.87
CA GLN A 75 -1.70 -14.37 -4.02
C GLN A 75 -3.16 -13.91 -3.87
N ALA A 76 -4.04 -14.80 -3.39
CA ALA A 76 -5.43 -14.46 -3.11
C ALA A 76 -5.56 -13.42 -1.98
N ALA A 77 -4.74 -13.53 -0.93
CA ALA A 77 -4.69 -12.56 0.16
C ALA A 77 -4.26 -11.18 -0.34
N ILE A 78 -3.22 -11.10 -1.18
CA ILE A 78 -2.76 -9.85 -1.80
C ILE A 78 -3.88 -9.23 -2.64
N ALA A 79 -4.52 -10.00 -3.52
CA ALA A 79 -5.59 -9.50 -4.37
C ALA A 79 -6.75 -8.92 -3.54
N LYS A 80 -7.19 -9.65 -2.52
CA LYS A 80 -8.25 -9.21 -1.59
C LYS A 80 -7.84 -7.94 -0.83
N SER A 81 -6.59 -7.84 -0.41
CA SER A 81 -6.06 -6.68 0.30
C SER A 81 -6.06 -5.43 -0.58
N VAL A 82 -5.65 -5.58 -1.85
CA VAL A 82 -5.69 -4.51 -2.85
C VAL A 82 -7.13 -4.06 -3.14
N GLU A 83 -8.09 -4.99 -3.27
CA GLU A 83 -9.51 -4.65 -3.47
C GLU A 83 -10.10 -3.85 -2.30
N LYS A 84 -9.76 -4.24 -1.06
CA LYS A 84 -10.17 -3.51 0.15
C LYS A 84 -9.56 -2.11 0.19
N ALA A 85 -8.27 -1.99 -0.09
CA ALA A 85 -7.56 -0.71 -0.14
C ALA A 85 -8.17 0.22 -1.20
N ASN A 86 -8.43 -0.29 -2.41
CA ASN A 86 -9.10 0.44 -3.48
C ASN A 86 -10.48 0.94 -3.03
N SER A 87 -11.28 0.08 -2.40
CA SER A 87 -12.60 0.47 -1.89
C SER A 87 -12.51 1.56 -0.82
N ALA A 88 -11.54 1.48 0.09
CA ALA A 88 -11.32 2.49 1.12
C ALA A 88 -10.91 3.85 0.54
N ILE A 89 -9.97 3.85 -0.41
CA ILE A 89 -9.49 5.06 -1.10
C ILE A 89 -10.62 5.70 -1.92
N TYR A 90 -11.37 4.90 -2.66
CA TYR A 90 -12.52 5.38 -3.44
C TYR A 90 -13.61 6.02 -2.55
N ASN A 91 -13.91 5.43 -1.41
CA ASN A 91 -14.87 6.02 -0.46
C ASN A 91 -14.33 7.33 0.14
N MET A 92 -13.03 7.42 0.38
CA MET A 92 -12.42 8.66 0.89
C MET A 92 -12.41 9.76 -0.16
N SER A 93 -12.11 9.46 -1.43
CA SER A 93 -12.13 10.45 -2.51
C SER A 93 -13.55 11.02 -2.75
N ARG A 94 -14.60 10.22 -2.53
CA ARG A 94 -15.99 10.68 -2.61
C ARG A 94 -16.48 11.51 -1.44
N THR A 95 -15.89 11.33 -0.24
CA THR A 95 -16.32 12.04 0.98
C THR A 95 -15.56 13.34 1.22
N ASN A 96 -14.43 13.54 0.54
CA ASN A 96 -13.62 14.75 0.66
C ASN A 96 -13.42 15.42 -0.69
N SER A 97 -14.07 16.56 -0.91
CA SER A 97 -14.02 17.34 -2.17
C SER A 97 -12.63 17.88 -2.52
N LYS A 98 -11.66 17.80 -1.59
CA LYS A 98 -10.24 18.11 -1.86
C LYS A 98 -9.47 16.98 -2.54
N TYR A 99 -9.99 15.74 -2.53
CA TYR A 99 -9.34 14.55 -3.10
C TYR A 99 -10.14 13.94 -4.26
N SER A 100 -11.20 14.61 -4.71
CA SER A 100 -11.92 14.24 -5.91
C SER A 100 -11.08 14.60 -7.13
N GLY A 101 -10.50 13.58 -7.75
CA GLY A 101 -9.78 13.60 -9.02
C GLY A 101 -10.17 12.38 -9.84
#